data_AF-A0A954W7R8-F1
#
_entry.id   AF-A0A954W7R8-F1
#
_cell.length_a   1.000
_cell.length_b   1.000
_cell.length_c   1.000
_cell.angle_alpha   90.00
_cell.angle_beta   90.00
_cell.angle_gamma   90.00
#
_symmetry.space_group_name_H-M   'P 1'
#
loop_
_entity.id
_entity.type
_entity.pdbx_description
1 polymer ?
#
loop_
_entity_poly.entity_id
_entity_poly.type
_entity_poly.pdbx_seq_one_letter_code
_entity_poly.pdbx_strand_id
1 'polypeptide(L)'
;GELFEILEAHPDAYFQVFTNGQFITDEVAKRLRRLGNVTPLVSIEGTEIVSDVRRGRDQVWSKSMEGVQNCLNNRVMTGVCTSLCQSNFDDLLQERWVDRLIEMGVLYTWFHIYRPVGPESNDDLALTLDQQRQARQFVVDMRVKKPIIIIDAYYDADGHALCPAATGFTHHISPWGDIEPCPIIQFSRDSIHDERPLREVFNDSGFLRDFRRMAAEHTRGCIVLERPDVIKQLVEQHGAKDSTARGTAMAELEAMTPRPSQYNPGGEIPERSWAYRLAKRIAFHEYGVYSKNFKPEEWVDTRRPPESREPDVVEITL
;
A
#
# COMPACT_ATOMS: atom_id res chain seq x y z
N GLY A 1 -26.12 5.13 9.01
CA GLY A 1 -24.90 4.31 9.10
C GLY A 1 -23.80 5.20 8.62
N GLU A 2 -22.88 5.55 9.51
CA GLU A 2 -22.03 6.75 9.41
C GLU A 2 -21.29 6.86 8.08
N LEU A 3 -20.84 5.75 7.48
CA LEU A 3 -20.22 5.76 6.15
C LEU A 3 -21.13 6.39 5.09
N PHE A 4 -22.39 5.97 4.98
CA PHE A 4 -23.29 6.49 3.97
C PHE A 4 -23.63 7.97 4.18
N GLU A 5 -23.67 8.41 5.43
CA GLU A 5 -23.91 9.82 5.77
C GLU A 5 -22.74 10.69 5.27
N ILE A 6 -21.50 10.22 5.41
CA ILE A 6 -20.30 10.88 4.86
C ILE A 6 -20.35 10.91 3.33
N LEU A 7 -20.64 9.78 2.68
CA LEU A 7 -20.71 9.72 1.21
C LEU A 7 -21.79 10.67 0.65
N GLU A 8 -22.94 10.77 1.33
CA GLU A 8 -24.06 11.64 0.95
C GLU A 8 -23.76 13.12 1.18
N ALA A 9 -23.04 13.45 2.25
CA ALA A 9 -22.70 14.82 2.59
C ALA A 9 -21.66 15.46 1.66
N HIS A 10 -20.88 14.65 0.93
CA HIS A 10 -19.75 15.09 0.11
C HIS A 10 -19.83 14.59 -1.34
N PRO A 11 -20.86 15.01 -2.11
CA PRO A 11 -21.04 14.57 -3.50
C PRO A 11 -19.93 15.06 -4.45
N ASP A 12 -19.16 16.07 -4.05
CA ASP A 12 -18.00 16.63 -4.74
C ASP A 12 -16.69 15.89 -4.46
N ALA A 13 -16.67 14.97 -3.49
CA ALA A 13 -15.53 14.12 -3.17
C ALA A 13 -15.69 12.72 -3.78
N TYR A 14 -14.58 12.15 -4.25
CA TYR A 14 -14.53 10.75 -4.69
C TYR A 14 -14.06 9.85 -3.54
N PHE A 15 -14.78 8.76 -3.31
CA PHE A 15 -14.47 7.76 -2.29
C PHE A 15 -14.10 6.42 -2.92
N GLN A 16 -12.93 5.89 -2.56
CA GLN A 16 -12.60 4.48 -2.80
C GLN A 16 -12.70 3.73 -1.47
N VAL A 17 -13.63 2.77 -1.39
CA VAL A 17 -13.88 2.03 -0.14
C VAL A 17 -13.26 0.65 -0.24
N PHE A 18 -12.15 0.43 0.46
CA PHE A 18 -11.55 -0.89 0.64
C PHE A 18 -12.45 -1.74 1.54
N THR A 19 -12.80 -2.94 1.09
CA THR A 19 -13.74 -3.82 1.79
C THR A 19 -13.51 -5.30 1.47
N ASN A 20 -13.99 -6.20 2.31
CA ASN A 20 -14.06 -7.63 1.99
C ASN A 20 -15.32 -8.00 1.17
N GLY A 21 -16.20 -7.04 0.90
CA GLY A 21 -17.39 -7.22 0.05
C GLY A 21 -18.56 -7.96 0.70
N GLN A 22 -18.36 -8.63 1.84
CA GLN A 22 -19.36 -9.55 2.42
C GLN A 22 -20.67 -8.88 2.86
N PHE A 23 -20.64 -7.58 3.15
CA PHE A 23 -21.81 -6.81 3.56
C PHE A 23 -22.43 -5.97 2.42
N ILE A 24 -21.96 -6.14 1.18
CA ILE A 24 -22.55 -5.50 0.03
C ILE A 24 -23.74 -6.33 -0.45
N THR A 25 -24.90 -6.08 0.14
CA THR A 25 -26.17 -6.62 -0.34
C THR A 25 -26.65 -5.87 -1.59
N ASP A 26 -27.67 -6.41 -2.26
CA ASP A 26 -28.32 -5.73 -3.39
C ASP A 26 -28.82 -4.31 -3.02
N GLU A 27 -29.39 -4.12 -1.83
CA GLU A 27 -29.84 -2.80 -1.37
C GLU A 27 -28.67 -1.84 -1.08
N VAL A 28 -27.58 -2.34 -0.52
CA VAL A 28 -26.34 -1.56 -0.34
C VAL A 28 -25.79 -1.14 -1.71
N ALA A 29 -25.73 -2.06 -2.67
CA ALA A 29 -25.26 -1.78 -4.03
C ALA A 29 -26.14 -0.75 -4.76
N LYS A 30 -27.47 -0.84 -4.65
CA LYS A 30 -28.41 0.18 -5.17
C LYS A 30 -28.14 1.55 -4.57
N ARG A 31 -27.89 1.63 -3.26
CA ARG A 31 -27.57 2.90 -2.60
C ARG A 31 -26.25 3.47 -3.11
N LEU A 32 -25.19 2.66 -3.16
CA LEU A 32 -23.89 3.08 -3.72
C LEU A 32 -24.04 3.59 -5.17
N ARG A 33 -24.82 2.90 -6.00
CA ARG A 33 -25.12 3.33 -7.37
C ARG A 33 -25.81 4.70 -7.43
N ARG A 34 -26.73 5.00 -6.52
CA ARG A 34 -27.43 6.29 -6.47
C ARG A 34 -26.50 7.44 -6.08
N LEU A 35 -25.54 7.17 -5.19
CA LEU A 35 -24.57 8.17 -4.74
C LEU A 35 -23.58 8.56 -5.85
N GLY A 36 -23.09 7.57 -6.61
CA GLY A 36 -22.29 7.81 -7.81
C GLY A 36 -20.87 8.37 -7.56
N ASN A 37 -20.54 8.75 -6.32
CA ASN A 37 -19.25 9.30 -5.91
C ASN A 37 -18.33 8.28 -5.22
N VAL A 38 -18.68 6.99 -5.27
CA VAL A 38 -17.97 5.92 -4.56
C VAL A 38 -17.69 4.71 -5.47
N THR A 39 -16.48 4.15 -5.37
CA THR A 39 -16.16 2.83 -5.90
C THR A 39 -15.76 1.87 -4.78
N PRO A 40 -16.44 0.72 -4.63
CA PRO A 40 -15.97 -0.35 -3.78
C PRO A 40 -14.73 -1.00 -4.39
N LEU A 41 -13.71 -1.23 -3.57
CA LEU A 41 -12.51 -1.99 -3.92
C LEU A 41 -12.48 -3.25 -3.05
N VAL A 42 -12.95 -4.36 -3.62
CA VAL A 42 -13.15 -5.62 -2.89
C VAL A 42 -11.86 -6.43 -2.85
N SER A 43 -11.36 -6.74 -1.66
CA SER A 43 -10.17 -7.57 -1.48
C SER A 43 -10.47 -9.05 -1.77
N ILE A 44 -9.72 -9.63 -2.72
CA ILE A 44 -9.76 -11.05 -3.08
C ILE A 44 -8.37 -11.64 -2.87
N GLU A 45 -8.29 -12.65 -2.01
CA GLU A 45 -7.03 -13.27 -1.54
C GLU A 45 -6.80 -14.67 -2.10
N GLY A 46 -7.71 -15.21 -2.93
CA GLY A 46 -7.54 -16.54 -3.50
C GLY A 46 -8.76 -17.06 -4.25
N THR A 47 -8.70 -18.34 -4.60
CA THR A 47 -9.82 -19.17 -5.06
C THR A 47 -10.59 -19.72 -3.86
N GLU A 48 -11.74 -20.38 -4.08
CA GLU A 48 -12.57 -20.97 -3.00
C GLU A 48 -11.73 -21.89 -2.08
N ILE A 49 -10.82 -22.69 -2.66
CA ILE A 49 -9.93 -23.62 -1.94
C ILE A 49 -8.86 -22.87 -1.10
N VAL A 50 -8.34 -21.73 -1.59
CA VAL A 50 -7.25 -20.99 -0.94
C VAL A 50 -7.78 -19.99 0.10
N SER A 51 -8.96 -19.41 -0.14
CA SER A 51 -9.58 -18.43 0.76
C SER A 51 -10.08 -19.05 2.07
N ASP A 52 -10.55 -20.30 2.03
CA ASP A 52 -11.06 -21.00 3.21
C ASP A 52 -9.90 -21.41 4.16
N VAL A 53 -8.73 -21.75 3.60
CA VAL A 53 -7.51 -22.07 4.38
C VAL A 53 -6.94 -20.85 5.11
N ARG A 54 -7.00 -19.66 4.51
CA ARG A 54 -6.33 -18.46 5.06
C ARG A 54 -7.16 -17.69 6.10
N ARG A 55 -8.49 -17.81 6.08
CA ARG A 55 -9.38 -17.11 7.03
C ARG A 55 -10.11 -18.01 8.04
N GLY A 56 -9.90 -19.33 7.98
CA GLY A 56 -10.41 -20.28 8.98
C GLY A 56 -11.93 -20.29 9.14
N ARG A 57 -12.67 -19.87 8.10
CA ARG A 57 -14.14 -19.78 8.07
C ARG A 57 -14.65 -20.22 6.70
N ASP A 58 -15.58 -21.17 6.68
CA ASP A 58 -16.24 -21.62 5.45
C ASP A 58 -16.97 -20.44 4.75
N GLN A 59 -16.97 -20.43 3.40
CA GLN A 59 -17.77 -19.53 2.53
C GLN A 59 -17.29 -18.07 2.42
N VAL A 60 -16.07 -17.73 2.85
CA VAL A 60 -15.55 -16.34 2.78
C VAL A 60 -15.41 -15.86 1.33
N TRP A 61 -14.92 -16.72 0.44
CA TRP A 61 -14.80 -16.41 -0.99
C TRP A 61 -16.18 -16.11 -1.58
N SER A 62 -17.14 -17.01 -1.34
CA SER A 62 -18.50 -16.96 -1.91
C SER A 62 -19.18 -15.65 -1.59
N LYS A 63 -19.10 -15.21 -0.32
CA LYS A 63 -19.70 -13.94 0.12
C LYS A 63 -19.00 -12.69 -0.43
N SER A 64 -17.67 -12.72 -0.56
CA SER A 64 -16.93 -11.58 -1.12
C SER A 64 -17.32 -11.34 -2.58
N MET A 65 -17.51 -12.44 -3.31
CA MET A 65 -17.83 -12.43 -4.74
C MET A 65 -19.31 -12.21 -5.01
N GLU A 66 -20.18 -12.63 -4.10
CA GLU A 66 -21.58 -12.18 -4.05
C GLU A 66 -21.65 -10.65 -3.93
N GLY A 67 -20.84 -10.05 -3.04
CA GLY A 67 -20.76 -8.59 -2.91
C GLY A 67 -20.31 -7.90 -4.20
N VAL A 68 -19.30 -8.45 -4.88
CA VAL A 68 -18.88 -7.98 -6.21
C VAL A 68 -20.04 -8.10 -7.21
N GLN A 69 -20.72 -9.24 -7.26
CA GLN A 69 -21.83 -9.46 -8.18
C GLN A 69 -23.01 -8.51 -7.92
N ASN A 70 -23.34 -8.25 -6.65
CA ASN A 70 -24.38 -7.29 -6.27
C ASN A 70 -24.06 -5.88 -6.78
N CYS A 71 -22.80 -5.44 -6.64
CA CYS A 71 -22.34 -4.19 -7.22
C CYS A 71 -22.50 -4.16 -8.74
N LEU A 72 -22.03 -5.19 -9.44
CA LEU A 72 -22.03 -5.26 -10.90
C LEU A 72 -23.44 -5.32 -11.48
N ASN A 73 -24.34 -6.11 -10.88
CA ASN A 73 -25.77 -6.19 -11.23
C ASN A 73 -26.45 -4.81 -11.14
N ASN A 74 -26.07 -4.02 -10.13
CA ASN A 74 -26.57 -2.65 -9.92
C ASN A 74 -25.73 -1.58 -10.64
N ARG A 75 -24.78 -1.99 -11.50
CA ARG A 75 -23.91 -1.13 -12.30
C ARG A 75 -23.08 -0.15 -11.45
N VAL A 76 -22.70 -0.54 -10.24
CA VAL A 76 -21.75 0.22 -9.41
C VAL A 76 -20.36 0.06 -10.01
N MET A 77 -19.64 1.17 -10.23
CA MET A 77 -18.23 1.10 -10.62
C MET A 77 -17.44 0.40 -9.51
N THR A 78 -16.90 -0.77 -9.82
CA THR A 78 -16.32 -1.67 -8.81
C THR A 78 -14.92 -2.09 -9.22
N GLY A 79 -14.01 -2.08 -8.26
CA GLY A 79 -12.67 -2.62 -8.41
C GLY A 79 -12.43 -3.86 -7.56
N VAL A 80 -11.42 -4.63 -7.93
CA VAL A 80 -10.94 -5.78 -7.15
C VAL A 80 -9.49 -5.55 -6.73
N CYS A 81 -9.20 -5.71 -5.43
CA CYS A 81 -7.84 -5.70 -4.91
C CYS A 81 -7.37 -7.14 -4.76
N THR A 82 -6.49 -7.56 -5.66
CA THR A 82 -5.85 -8.87 -5.63
C THR A 82 -4.65 -8.78 -4.69
N SER A 83 -4.81 -9.29 -3.47
CA SER A 83 -3.72 -9.30 -2.47
C SER A 83 -2.78 -10.46 -2.75
N LEU A 84 -1.61 -10.18 -3.34
CA LEU A 84 -0.62 -11.18 -3.73
C LEU A 84 0.34 -11.53 -2.59
N CYS A 85 0.52 -12.83 -2.35
CA CYS A 85 1.50 -13.40 -1.44
C CYS A 85 2.00 -14.74 -1.98
N GLN A 86 2.99 -15.36 -1.33
CA GLN A 86 3.57 -16.62 -1.84
C GLN A 86 2.52 -17.70 -2.10
N SER A 87 1.56 -17.87 -1.17
CA SER A 87 0.57 -18.93 -1.23
C SER A 87 -0.47 -18.81 -2.36
N ASN A 88 -0.62 -17.63 -2.97
CA ASN A 88 -1.62 -17.40 -4.03
C ASN A 88 -1.01 -16.84 -5.33
N PHE A 89 0.33 -16.74 -5.38
CA PHE A 89 1.06 -16.11 -6.47
C PHE A 89 0.74 -16.76 -7.82
N ASP A 90 0.85 -18.08 -7.90
CA ASP A 90 0.63 -18.84 -9.14
C ASP A 90 -0.85 -18.92 -9.54
N ASP A 91 -1.78 -18.64 -8.62
CA ASP A 91 -3.21 -18.65 -8.90
C ASP A 91 -3.70 -17.30 -9.43
N LEU A 92 -3.27 -16.21 -8.78
CA LEU A 92 -3.81 -14.87 -9.00
C LEU A 92 -2.95 -14.04 -9.96
N LEU A 93 -1.65 -14.31 -10.09
CA LEU A 93 -0.79 -13.66 -11.08
C LEU A 93 -0.87 -14.36 -12.44
N GLN A 94 -2.10 -14.50 -12.96
CA GLN A 94 -2.40 -15.24 -14.19
C GLN A 94 -3.32 -14.46 -15.10
N GLU A 95 -3.13 -14.56 -16.43
CA GLU A 95 -3.99 -13.88 -17.40
C GLU A 95 -5.47 -14.30 -17.23
N ARG A 96 -5.73 -15.59 -16.92
CA ARG A 96 -7.08 -16.12 -16.68
C ARG A 96 -7.83 -15.43 -15.55
N TRP A 97 -7.12 -14.94 -14.53
CA TRP A 97 -7.73 -14.19 -13.43
C TRP A 97 -8.18 -12.81 -13.91
N VAL A 98 -7.33 -12.14 -14.69
CA VAL A 98 -7.65 -10.85 -15.31
C VAL A 98 -8.83 -10.99 -16.28
N ASP A 99 -8.85 -12.05 -17.08
CA ASP A 99 -9.95 -12.35 -18.01
C ASP A 99 -11.28 -12.54 -17.25
N ARG A 100 -11.26 -13.30 -16.15
CA ARG A 100 -12.45 -13.46 -15.29
C ARG A 100 -12.97 -12.12 -14.75
N LEU A 101 -12.08 -11.23 -14.29
CA LEU A 101 -12.48 -9.89 -13.82
C LEU A 101 -13.16 -9.09 -14.92
N ILE A 102 -12.63 -9.16 -16.16
CA ILE A 102 -13.22 -8.50 -17.32
C ILE A 102 -14.59 -9.09 -17.67
N GLU A 103 -14.70 -10.41 -17.72
CA GLU A 103 -15.96 -11.12 -18.02
C GLU A 103 -17.07 -10.76 -17.03
N MET A 104 -16.71 -10.58 -15.75
CA MET A 104 -17.64 -10.12 -14.73
C MET A 104 -18.08 -8.67 -14.93
N GLY A 105 -17.24 -7.83 -15.55
CA GLY A 105 -17.47 -6.39 -15.71
C GLY A 105 -16.79 -5.52 -14.64
N VAL A 106 -15.75 -6.03 -13.98
CA VAL A 106 -14.94 -5.25 -13.03
C VAL A 106 -14.20 -4.13 -13.77
N LEU A 107 -14.27 -2.91 -13.24
CA LEU A 107 -13.73 -1.72 -13.89
C LEU A 107 -12.21 -1.64 -13.79
N TYR A 108 -11.66 -1.95 -12.62
CA TYR A 108 -10.24 -1.85 -12.34
C TYR A 108 -9.77 -2.90 -11.33
N THR A 109 -8.48 -3.24 -11.38
CA THR A 109 -7.87 -4.16 -10.42
C THR A 109 -6.54 -3.65 -9.88
N TRP A 110 -6.27 -3.98 -8.63
CA TRP A 110 -4.99 -3.72 -7.96
C TRP A 110 -4.30 -5.06 -7.73
N PHE A 111 -2.99 -5.10 -7.93
CA PHE A 111 -2.15 -6.20 -7.46
C PHE A 111 -1.35 -5.68 -6.27
N HIS A 112 -1.91 -5.88 -5.07
CA HIS A 112 -1.33 -5.37 -3.83
C HIS A 112 -0.45 -6.46 -3.21
N ILE A 113 0.86 -6.22 -3.21
CA ILE A 113 1.84 -7.18 -2.65
C ILE A 113 1.75 -7.15 -1.12
N TYR A 114 1.67 -8.34 -0.53
CA TYR A 114 1.67 -8.54 0.92
C TYR A 114 2.96 -7.99 1.54
N ARG A 115 2.79 -7.19 2.60
CA ARG A 115 3.89 -6.62 3.39
C ARG A 115 3.75 -7.16 4.82
N PRO A 116 4.72 -7.93 5.33
CA PRO A 116 4.67 -8.50 6.67
C PRO A 116 4.96 -7.39 7.69
N VAL A 117 3.89 -6.82 8.24
CA VAL A 117 3.90 -5.80 9.30
C VAL A 117 2.72 -6.07 10.22
N GLY A 118 2.90 -5.82 11.52
CA GLY A 118 1.87 -5.99 12.55
C GLY A 118 2.23 -7.07 13.57
N PRO A 119 1.37 -7.29 14.57
CA PRO A 119 1.66 -8.16 15.71
C PRO A 119 1.73 -9.65 15.34
N GLU A 120 1.03 -10.05 14.28
CA GLU A 120 0.93 -11.44 13.81
C GLU A 120 1.28 -11.54 12.32
N SER A 121 2.35 -10.86 11.89
CA SER A 121 2.82 -10.96 10.50
C SER A 121 3.41 -12.34 10.20
N ASN A 122 3.25 -12.81 8.96
CA ASN A 122 3.85 -14.06 8.50
C ASN A 122 4.85 -13.79 7.37
N ASP A 123 6.12 -13.92 7.69
CA ASP A 123 7.23 -13.64 6.78
C ASP A 123 7.29 -14.57 5.57
N ASP A 124 6.87 -15.82 5.73
CA ASP A 124 6.86 -16.84 4.67
C ASP A 124 5.88 -16.49 3.54
N LEU A 125 4.93 -15.59 3.80
CA LEU A 125 3.99 -15.12 2.77
C LEU A 125 4.54 -13.96 1.93
N ALA A 126 5.67 -13.35 2.31
CA ALA A 126 6.29 -12.28 1.55
C ALA A 126 6.88 -12.79 0.23
N LEU A 127 6.64 -12.07 -0.87
CA LEU A 127 7.18 -12.44 -2.18
C LEU A 127 8.69 -12.26 -2.23
N THR A 128 9.37 -13.22 -2.86
CA THR A 128 10.79 -13.07 -3.24
C THR A 128 10.98 -11.92 -4.23
N LEU A 129 12.20 -11.40 -4.38
CA LEU A 129 12.51 -10.34 -5.35
C LEU A 129 12.12 -10.71 -6.78
N ASP A 130 12.38 -11.96 -7.18
CA ASP A 130 12.02 -12.44 -8.51
C ASP A 130 10.51 -12.48 -8.71
N GLN A 131 9.75 -12.91 -7.69
CA GLN A 131 8.29 -12.86 -7.71
C GLN A 131 7.76 -11.41 -7.76
N GLN A 132 8.36 -10.47 -7.01
CA GLN A 132 8.00 -9.05 -7.09
C GLN A 132 8.26 -8.48 -8.49
N ARG A 133 9.40 -8.82 -9.10
CA ARG A 133 9.73 -8.44 -10.48
C ARG A 133 8.75 -9.05 -11.48
N GLN A 134 8.39 -10.33 -11.33
CA GLN A 134 7.39 -10.99 -12.16
C GLN A 134 6.01 -10.33 -12.02
N ALA A 135 5.59 -9.98 -10.80
CA ALA A 135 4.34 -9.27 -10.56
C ALA A 135 4.32 -7.91 -11.27
N ARG A 136 5.42 -7.16 -11.20
CA ARG A 136 5.56 -5.89 -11.91
C ARG A 136 5.52 -6.09 -13.44
N GLN A 137 6.26 -7.06 -13.97
CA GLN A 137 6.26 -7.38 -15.40
C GLN A 137 4.85 -7.72 -15.88
N PHE A 138 4.15 -8.58 -15.12
CA PHE A 138 2.78 -8.98 -15.41
C PHE A 138 1.83 -7.78 -15.48
N VAL A 139 1.87 -6.87 -14.48
CA VAL A 139 1.04 -5.66 -14.46
C VAL A 139 1.28 -4.81 -15.72
N VAL A 140 2.54 -4.56 -16.07
CA VAL A 140 2.90 -3.74 -17.22
C VAL A 140 2.47 -4.39 -18.55
N ASP A 141 2.59 -5.72 -18.66
CA ASP A 141 2.18 -6.47 -19.85
C ASP A 141 0.67 -6.53 -19.99
N MET A 142 -0.07 -6.74 -18.89
CA MET A 142 -1.52 -6.84 -18.93
C MET A 142 -2.17 -5.51 -19.32
N ARG A 143 -1.59 -4.36 -18.93
CA ARG A 143 -2.07 -3.02 -19.32
C ARG A 143 -2.12 -2.76 -20.82
N VAL A 144 -1.32 -3.48 -21.61
CA VAL A 144 -1.34 -3.36 -23.08
C VAL A 144 -2.09 -4.51 -23.76
N LYS A 145 -2.36 -5.60 -23.02
CA LYS A 145 -3.01 -6.81 -23.55
C LYS A 145 -4.50 -6.88 -23.23
N LYS A 146 -4.94 -6.36 -22.09
CA LYS A 146 -6.26 -6.63 -21.51
C LYS A 146 -7.05 -5.31 -21.34
N PRO A 147 -8.36 -5.28 -21.69
CA PRO A 147 -9.20 -4.09 -21.59
C PRO A 147 -9.70 -3.85 -20.15
N ILE A 148 -8.79 -3.75 -19.18
CA ILE A 148 -9.10 -3.43 -17.78
C ILE A 148 -8.05 -2.47 -17.23
N ILE A 149 -8.45 -1.57 -16.34
CA ILE A 149 -7.53 -0.67 -15.67
C ILE A 149 -6.81 -1.44 -14.57
N ILE A 150 -5.50 -1.58 -14.68
CA ILE A 150 -4.67 -2.14 -13.60
C ILE A 150 -3.95 -0.97 -12.90
N ILE A 151 -4.09 -0.85 -11.59
CA ILE A 151 -3.52 0.26 -10.81
C ILE A 151 -2.35 -0.26 -9.96
N ASP A 152 -1.23 0.48 -10.00
CA ASP A 152 -0.10 0.31 -9.09
C ASP A 152 0.51 1.67 -8.73
N ALA A 153 0.66 1.93 -7.42
CA ALA A 153 1.08 3.24 -6.91
C ALA A 153 2.56 3.29 -6.46
N TYR A 154 3.30 2.19 -6.66
CA TYR A 154 4.64 1.99 -6.09
C TYR A 154 5.78 2.15 -7.11
N TYR A 155 5.46 2.52 -8.35
CA TYR A 155 6.43 2.69 -9.43
C TYR A 155 6.06 3.91 -10.28
N ASP A 156 7.07 4.65 -10.71
CA ASP A 156 6.90 5.72 -11.72
C ASP A 156 6.73 5.16 -13.14
N ALA A 157 6.71 6.05 -14.14
CA ALA A 157 6.54 5.67 -15.55
C ALA A 157 7.73 4.88 -16.14
N ASP A 158 8.93 5.10 -15.60
CA ASP A 158 10.17 4.46 -16.05
C ASP A 158 10.51 3.22 -15.22
N GLY A 159 9.67 2.88 -14.24
CA GLY A 159 9.75 1.66 -13.45
C GLY A 159 10.57 1.81 -12.18
N HIS A 160 10.99 3.02 -11.82
CA HIS A 160 11.67 3.24 -10.55
C HIS A 160 10.66 3.15 -9.41
N ALA A 161 11.12 2.58 -8.28
CA ALA A 161 10.33 2.54 -7.07
C ALA A 161 9.95 3.95 -6.59
N LEU A 162 8.74 4.03 -6.02
CA LEU A 162 8.09 5.23 -5.51
C LEU A 162 7.37 4.88 -4.20
N CYS A 163 7.54 5.69 -3.16
CA CYS A 163 6.73 5.64 -1.95
C CYS A 163 5.76 6.85 -1.90
N PRO A 164 4.44 6.63 -1.96
CA PRO A 164 3.45 7.72 -1.82
C PRO A 164 3.58 8.54 -0.54
N ALA A 165 3.99 7.89 0.57
CA ALA A 165 4.21 8.56 1.84
C ALA A 165 5.45 9.46 1.82
N ALA A 166 6.57 8.99 1.26
CA ALA A 166 7.81 9.77 1.16
C ALA A 166 7.67 10.97 0.23
N THR A 167 6.90 10.81 -0.85
CA THR A 167 6.62 11.87 -1.82
C THR A 167 5.61 12.91 -1.33
N GLY A 168 4.89 12.61 -0.25
CA GLY A 168 4.03 13.57 0.46
C GLY A 168 2.67 13.84 -0.16
N PHE A 169 2.24 13.07 -1.16
CA PHE A 169 0.92 13.24 -1.78
C PHE A 169 -0.18 12.35 -1.14
N THR A 170 0.18 11.45 -0.22
CA THR A 170 -0.78 10.69 0.60
C THR A 170 -0.52 10.88 2.08
N HIS A 171 -1.58 10.87 2.87
CA HIS A 171 -1.54 10.86 4.33
C HIS A 171 -2.48 9.78 4.85
N HIS A 172 -2.18 9.25 6.02
CA HIS A 172 -3.06 8.34 6.73
C HIS A 172 -3.64 9.03 7.96
N ILE A 173 -4.93 8.84 8.20
CA ILE A 173 -5.61 9.27 9.41
C ILE A 173 -6.11 8.02 10.11
N SER A 174 -5.68 7.79 11.34
CA SER A 174 -6.08 6.64 12.14
C SER A 174 -7.57 6.71 12.52
N PRO A 175 -8.19 5.61 12.97
CA PRO A 175 -9.55 5.63 13.49
C PRO A 175 -9.79 6.59 14.67
N TRP A 176 -8.73 7.00 15.37
CA TRP A 176 -8.78 7.95 16.48
C TRP A 176 -8.37 9.37 16.07
N GLY A 177 -8.19 9.61 14.78
CA GLY A 177 -7.85 10.93 14.25
C GLY A 177 -6.37 11.27 14.31
N ASP A 178 -5.48 10.30 14.57
CA ASP A 178 -4.03 10.53 14.50
C ASP A 178 -3.57 10.67 13.05
N ILE A 179 -2.68 11.62 12.79
CA ILE A 179 -2.10 11.81 11.47
C ILE A 179 -0.79 11.03 11.39
N GLU A 180 -0.80 10.00 10.55
CA GLU A 180 0.28 9.04 10.35
C GLU A 180 0.86 9.16 8.92
N PRO A 181 2.16 8.88 8.73
CA PRO A 181 2.76 8.95 7.40
C PRO A 181 2.27 7.84 6.46
N CYS A 182 1.94 6.66 7.00
CA CYS A 182 1.58 5.47 6.23
C CYS A 182 0.70 4.54 7.09
N PRO A 183 -0.29 3.82 6.55
CA PRO A 183 -1.15 2.91 7.33
C PRO A 183 -0.41 1.81 8.10
N ILE A 184 0.83 1.48 7.70
CA ILE A 184 1.69 0.49 8.38
C ILE A 184 2.78 1.13 9.26
N ILE A 185 2.77 2.46 9.41
CA ILE A 185 3.64 3.22 10.32
C ILE A 185 2.73 3.96 11.30
N GLN A 186 2.35 3.26 12.36
CA GLN A 186 1.30 3.70 13.28
C GLN A 186 1.91 4.47 14.46
N PHE A 187 2.59 5.58 14.11
CA PHE A 187 3.11 6.56 15.06
C PHE A 187 2.69 7.95 14.64
N SER A 188 2.38 8.81 15.60
CA SER A 188 1.90 10.17 15.33
C SER A 188 2.45 11.20 16.31
N ARG A 189 2.48 12.45 15.83
CA ARG A 189 2.66 13.66 16.65
C ARG A 189 1.49 14.62 16.52
N ASP A 190 0.72 14.49 15.44
CA ASP A 190 -0.34 15.39 15.06
C ASP A 190 -1.67 14.63 14.99
N SER A 191 -2.78 15.37 15.14
CA SER A 191 -4.13 14.82 15.09
C SER A 191 -5.07 15.81 14.40
N ILE A 192 -6.13 15.29 13.80
CA ILE A 192 -7.24 16.10 13.26
C ILE A 192 -8.02 16.85 14.35
N HIS A 193 -7.79 16.52 15.63
CA HIS A 193 -8.39 17.18 16.78
C HIS A 193 -7.58 18.37 17.30
N ASP A 194 -6.48 18.72 16.64
CA ASP A 194 -5.72 19.93 16.93
C ASP A 194 -6.59 21.18 16.67
N GLU A 195 -6.41 22.23 17.49
CA GLU A 195 -7.16 23.48 17.37
C GLU A 195 -6.77 24.30 16.13
N ARG A 196 -5.56 24.07 15.60
CA ARG A 196 -5.08 24.73 14.38
C ARG A 196 -5.90 24.27 13.16
N PRO A 197 -5.99 25.11 12.11
CA PRO A 197 -6.54 24.69 10.84
C PRO A 197 -5.84 23.41 10.32
N LEU A 198 -6.61 22.42 9.84
CA LEU A 198 -6.09 21.12 9.40
C LEU A 198 -4.94 21.25 8.39
N ARG A 199 -5.01 22.25 7.50
CA ARG A 199 -3.94 22.58 6.56
C ARG A 199 -2.61 22.89 7.25
N GLU A 200 -2.63 23.62 8.35
CA GLU A 200 -1.44 23.97 9.13
C GLU A 200 -0.91 22.74 9.86
N VAL A 201 -1.80 21.94 10.45
CA VAL A 201 -1.43 20.67 11.11
C VAL A 201 -0.64 19.76 10.16
N PHE A 202 -1.10 19.59 8.92
CA PHE A 202 -0.42 18.77 7.91
C PHE A 202 0.90 19.39 7.41
N ASN A 203 0.94 20.69 7.14
CA ASN A 203 2.09 21.34 6.50
C ASN A 203 3.22 21.65 7.50
N ASP A 204 2.87 21.93 8.75
CA ASP A 204 3.82 22.34 9.78
C ASP A 204 4.26 21.17 10.66
N SER A 205 3.75 19.96 10.42
CA SER A 205 4.17 18.74 11.11
C SER A 205 5.67 18.48 10.91
N GLY A 206 6.43 18.65 11.99
CA GLY A 206 7.86 18.32 12.01
C GLY A 206 8.09 16.83 11.77
N PHE A 207 7.24 15.97 12.33
CA PHE A 207 7.34 14.52 12.21
C PHE A 207 7.10 14.05 10.78
N LEU A 208 6.02 14.51 10.11
CA LEU A 208 5.76 14.14 8.70
C LEU A 208 6.84 14.69 7.76
N ARG A 209 7.32 15.91 8.00
CA ARG A 209 8.41 16.51 7.20
C ARG A 209 9.69 15.69 7.31
N ASP A 210 10.11 15.37 8.53
CA ASP A 210 11.34 14.61 8.76
C ASP A 210 11.19 13.15 8.32
N PHE A 211 10.01 12.55 8.48
CA PHE A 211 9.68 11.25 7.89
C PHE A 211 9.93 11.24 6.38
N ARG A 212 9.37 12.21 5.64
CA ARG A 212 9.51 12.27 4.17
C ARG A 212 10.98 12.39 3.76
N ARG A 213 11.74 13.24 4.46
CA ARG A 213 13.18 13.41 4.22
C ARG A 213 13.93 12.11 4.48
N MET A 214 13.81 11.55 5.69
CA MET A 214 14.55 10.34 6.08
C MET A 214 14.15 9.14 5.23
N ALA A 215 12.86 8.96 4.92
CA ALA A 215 12.42 7.91 3.99
C ALA A 215 13.08 8.06 2.62
N ALA A 216 13.07 9.27 2.05
CA ALA A 216 13.67 9.52 0.74
C ALA A 216 15.20 9.42 0.72
N GLU A 217 15.87 9.73 1.84
CA GLU A 217 17.33 9.60 1.98
C GLU A 217 17.79 8.14 1.97
N HIS A 218 17.08 7.26 2.67
CA HIS A 218 17.58 5.90 2.95
C HIS A 218 17.05 4.83 1.99
N THR A 219 15.93 5.05 1.29
CA THR A 219 15.41 4.09 0.31
C THR A 219 14.43 4.72 -0.69
N ARG A 220 14.37 4.17 -1.91
CA ARG A 220 13.26 4.45 -2.84
C ARG A 220 12.04 3.53 -2.64
N GLY A 221 12.21 2.51 -1.81
CA GLY A 221 11.26 1.46 -1.54
C GLY A 221 10.38 1.72 -0.31
N CYS A 222 9.97 0.65 0.36
CA CYS A 222 9.24 0.71 1.61
C CYS A 222 10.23 0.80 2.78
N ILE A 223 10.33 1.97 3.40
CA ILE A 223 11.21 2.21 4.56
C ILE A 223 10.93 1.25 5.74
N VAL A 224 9.68 0.82 5.95
CA VAL A 224 9.33 -0.14 7.01
C VAL A 224 9.99 -1.49 6.79
N LEU A 225 10.06 -1.95 5.54
CA LEU A 225 10.65 -3.23 5.20
C LEU A 225 12.18 -3.15 5.16
N GLU A 226 12.73 -2.05 4.66
CA GLU A 226 14.17 -1.94 4.43
C GLU A 226 14.97 -1.35 5.59
N ARG A 227 14.40 -0.36 6.28
CA ARG A 227 15.08 0.43 7.33
C ARG A 227 14.14 0.72 8.53
N PRO A 228 13.62 -0.32 9.21
CA PRO A 228 12.82 -0.13 10.43
C PRO A 228 13.60 0.62 11.53
N ASP A 229 14.93 0.51 11.55
CA ASP A 229 15.84 1.24 12.43
C ASP A 229 15.75 2.77 12.25
N VAL A 230 15.63 3.25 11.01
CA VAL A 230 15.50 4.69 10.70
C VAL A 230 14.15 5.22 11.17
N ILE A 231 13.10 4.40 11.07
CA ILE A 231 11.77 4.77 11.61
C ILE A 231 11.83 4.87 13.13
N LYS A 232 12.46 3.91 13.80
CA LYS A 232 12.63 3.94 15.25
C LYS A 232 13.35 5.21 15.69
N GLN A 233 14.48 5.54 15.05
CA GLN A 233 15.23 6.76 15.34
C GLN A 233 14.35 8.02 15.20
N LEU A 234 13.56 8.11 14.13
CA LEU A 234 12.66 9.24 13.91
C LEU A 234 11.59 9.33 15.00
N VAL A 235 10.97 8.19 15.36
CA VAL A 235 9.94 8.11 16.40
C VAL A 235 10.50 8.58 17.74
N GLU A 236 11.68 8.11 18.13
CA GLU A 236 12.37 8.52 19.36
C GLU A 236 12.74 10.01 19.32
N GLN A 237 13.30 10.50 18.22
CA GLN A 237 13.70 11.90 18.04
C GLN A 237 12.53 12.87 18.22
N HIS A 238 11.36 12.52 17.70
CA HIS A 238 10.15 13.36 17.79
C HIS A 238 9.30 13.06 19.04
N GLY A 239 9.62 12.00 19.78
CA GLY A 239 8.74 11.46 20.82
C GLY A 239 7.36 11.10 20.26
N ALA A 240 7.29 10.53 19.05
CA ALA A 240 6.02 10.15 18.43
C ALA A 240 5.35 9.03 19.23
N LYS A 241 4.05 9.17 19.50
CA LYS A 241 3.30 8.18 20.28
C LYS A 241 2.89 7.03 19.38
N ASP A 242 2.75 5.85 19.97
CA ASP A 242 2.03 4.74 19.37
C ASP A 242 0.54 5.12 19.24
N SER A 243 0.03 5.15 18.02
CA SER A 243 -1.37 5.50 17.69
C SER A 243 -2.27 4.26 17.58
N THR A 244 -1.75 3.07 17.85
CA THR A 244 -2.51 1.83 17.81
C THR A 244 -3.29 1.59 19.11
N ALA A 245 -4.45 0.95 19.01
CA ALA A 245 -5.18 0.50 20.19
C ALA A 245 -4.43 -0.56 21.02
N ARG A 246 -3.50 -1.29 20.41
CA ARG A 246 -2.76 -2.40 21.02
C ARG A 246 -1.55 -1.94 21.82
N GLY A 247 -0.97 -0.77 21.51
CA GLY A 247 0.17 -0.21 22.25
C GLY A 247 1.47 -0.99 22.08
N THR A 248 1.60 -1.77 21.00
CA THR A 248 2.74 -2.65 20.71
C THR A 248 3.54 -2.24 19.48
N ALA A 249 3.25 -1.10 18.84
CA ALA A 249 3.86 -0.70 17.57
C ALA A 249 5.39 -0.57 17.65
N MET A 250 5.93 -0.07 18.77
CA MET A 250 7.39 0.03 18.95
C MET A 250 8.04 -1.35 19.07
N ALA A 251 7.47 -2.25 19.88
CA ALA A 251 7.99 -3.61 20.02
C ALA A 251 7.91 -4.39 18.69
N GLU A 252 6.84 -4.20 17.93
CA GLU A 252 6.69 -4.76 16.58
C GLU A 252 7.77 -4.24 15.63
N LEU A 253 8.02 -2.92 15.63
CA LEU A 253 9.05 -2.28 14.80
C LEU A 253 10.45 -2.78 15.17
N GLU A 254 10.75 -2.94 16.46
CA GLU A 254 12.03 -3.46 16.96
C GLU A 254 12.24 -4.93 16.62
N ALA A 255 11.17 -5.73 16.57
CA ALA A 255 11.22 -7.13 16.19
C ALA A 255 11.35 -7.34 14.67
N MET A 256 11.16 -6.29 13.86
CA MET A 256 11.24 -6.42 12.40
C MET A 256 12.64 -6.77 11.94
N THR A 257 12.74 -7.81 11.12
CA THR A 257 13.95 -8.10 10.35
C THR A 257 13.88 -7.38 9.00
N PRO A 258 14.89 -6.54 8.65
CA PRO A 258 14.97 -5.89 7.35
C PRO A 258 14.88 -6.89 6.19
N ARG A 259 14.20 -6.49 5.11
CA ARG A 259 13.97 -7.34 3.94
C ARG A 259 13.78 -6.55 2.66
N PRO A 260 13.83 -7.21 1.49
CA PRO A 260 13.60 -6.53 0.22
C PRO A 260 12.19 -5.93 0.10
N SER A 261 12.12 -4.79 -0.58
CA SER A 261 10.86 -4.13 -0.96
C SER A 261 10.79 -3.92 -2.47
N GLN A 262 9.88 -3.05 -2.94
CA GLN A 262 9.74 -2.73 -4.36
C GLN A 262 10.98 -2.09 -5.01
N TYR A 263 11.93 -1.57 -4.21
CA TYR A 263 13.17 -1.00 -4.74
C TYR A 263 14.20 -2.09 -4.99
N ASN A 264 14.46 -2.33 -6.27
CA ASN A 264 15.45 -3.30 -6.74
C ASN A 264 16.28 -2.68 -7.86
N PRO A 265 17.39 -2.00 -7.53
CA PRO A 265 18.24 -1.32 -8.52
C PRO A 265 18.70 -2.26 -9.63
N GLY A 266 18.51 -1.82 -10.88
CA GLY A 266 18.82 -2.60 -12.09
C GLY A 266 17.70 -3.57 -12.51
N GLY A 267 16.63 -3.67 -11.73
CA GLY A 267 15.44 -4.49 -12.00
C GLY A 267 14.24 -3.69 -12.50
N GLU A 268 14.42 -2.43 -12.90
CA GLU A 268 13.35 -1.52 -13.29
C GLU A 268 12.60 -2.03 -14.54
N ILE A 269 11.27 -1.93 -14.49
CA ILE A 269 10.40 -2.31 -15.61
C ILE A 269 9.54 -1.09 -15.97
N PRO A 270 9.86 -0.39 -17.06
CA PRO A 270 9.13 0.80 -17.48
C PRO A 270 7.73 0.46 -18.00
N GLU A 271 6.81 1.42 -17.91
CA GLU A 271 5.48 1.25 -18.50
C GLU A 271 5.56 1.08 -20.02
N ARG A 272 4.86 0.06 -20.54
CA ARG A 272 4.72 -0.23 -21.97
C ARG A 272 3.59 0.58 -22.63
N SER A 273 2.51 0.85 -21.88
CA SER A 273 1.38 1.61 -22.39
C SER A 273 1.68 3.11 -22.39
N TRP A 274 1.56 3.77 -23.54
CA TRP A 274 1.75 5.22 -23.65
C TRP A 274 0.78 6.00 -22.76
N ALA A 275 -0.46 5.51 -22.61
CA ALA A 275 -1.48 6.12 -21.76
C ALA A 275 -1.06 6.04 -20.28
N TYR A 276 -0.52 4.91 -19.84
CA TYR A 276 0.00 4.76 -18.48
C TYR A 276 1.28 5.56 -18.25
N ARG A 277 2.18 5.66 -19.25
CA ARG A 277 3.35 6.54 -19.17
C ARG A 277 2.92 7.99 -18.92
N LEU A 278 1.91 8.47 -19.64
CA LEU A 278 1.37 9.81 -19.45
C LEU A 278 0.69 9.96 -18.08
N ALA A 279 -0.21 9.04 -17.72
CA ALA A 279 -0.92 9.06 -16.45
C ALA A 279 0.05 9.07 -15.25
N LYS A 280 1.09 8.22 -15.28
CA LYS A 280 2.10 8.17 -14.23
C LYS A 280 3.00 9.40 -14.17
N ARG A 281 3.33 10.02 -15.31
CA ARG A 281 4.07 11.30 -15.31
C ARG A 281 3.28 12.44 -14.66
N ILE A 282 1.95 12.38 -14.69
CA ILE A 282 1.08 13.39 -14.09
C ILE A 282 0.80 13.07 -12.62
N ALA A 283 0.46 11.82 -12.29
CA ALA A 283 -0.11 11.45 -10.99
C ALA A 283 0.80 10.60 -10.10
N PHE A 284 1.77 9.88 -10.68
CA PHE A 284 2.66 8.95 -9.97
C PHE A 284 4.13 9.25 -10.30
N HIS A 285 4.48 10.53 -10.26
CA HIS A 285 5.84 11.01 -10.44
C HIS A 285 6.46 11.33 -9.07
N GLU A 286 7.78 11.26 -8.97
CA GLU A 286 8.49 11.50 -7.70
C GLU A 286 8.58 12.98 -7.28
N TYR A 287 8.16 13.91 -8.13
CA TYR A 287 8.21 15.36 -7.90
C TYR A 287 9.59 15.90 -7.47
N GLY A 288 10.68 15.22 -7.87
CA GLY A 288 12.05 15.55 -7.51
C GLY A 288 12.45 15.14 -6.09
N VAL A 289 11.62 14.36 -5.38
CA VAL A 289 11.87 13.96 -3.98
C VAL A 289 13.11 13.08 -3.87
N TYR A 290 13.23 12.03 -4.67
CA TYR A 290 14.42 11.17 -4.64
C TYR A 290 15.57 11.79 -5.42
N SER A 291 15.32 12.50 -6.53
CA SER A 291 16.39 13.22 -7.25
C SER A 291 17.15 14.22 -6.37
N LYS A 292 16.50 14.79 -5.34
CA LYS A 292 17.12 15.73 -4.40
C LYS A 292 17.66 15.08 -3.13
N ASN A 293 16.99 14.05 -2.61
CA ASN A 293 17.24 13.56 -1.26
C ASN A 293 17.85 12.16 -1.21
N PHE A 294 17.72 11.32 -2.25
CA PHE A 294 18.19 9.94 -2.17
C PHE A 294 19.71 9.88 -2.08
N LYS A 295 20.21 9.18 -1.05
CA LYS A 295 21.63 8.99 -0.77
C LYS A 295 21.98 7.51 -0.94
N PRO A 296 22.57 7.10 -2.07
CA PRO A 296 22.91 5.71 -2.33
C PRO A 296 23.76 5.05 -1.23
N GLU A 297 24.60 5.84 -0.55
CA GLU A 297 25.44 5.42 0.58
C GLU A 297 24.66 5.08 1.86
N GLU A 298 23.45 5.64 2.04
CA GLU A 298 22.57 5.36 3.18
C GLU A 298 21.65 4.16 2.92
N TRP A 299 21.55 3.72 1.67
CA TRP A 299 20.74 2.56 1.31
C TRP A 299 21.47 1.26 1.67
N VAL A 300 20.77 0.37 2.38
CA VAL A 300 21.28 -0.95 2.74
C VAL A 300 20.67 -1.98 1.81
N ASP A 301 21.53 -2.73 1.11
CA ASP A 301 21.10 -3.77 0.19
C ASP A 301 20.57 -4.99 0.96
N THR A 302 19.25 -5.02 1.22
CA THR A 302 18.55 -6.11 1.91
C THR A 302 18.46 -7.41 1.10
N ARG A 303 18.99 -7.43 -0.13
CA ARG A 303 19.10 -8.64 -0.96
C ARG A 303 20.28 -9.50 -0.54
N ARG A 304 21.24 -8.93 0.19
CA ARG A 304 22.39 -9.62 0.76
C ARG A 304 22.13 -9.92 2.23
N PRO A 305 22.62 -11.05 2.77
CA PRO A 305 22.64 -11.24 4.21
C PRO A 305 23.43 -10.08 4.86
N PRO A 306 23.10 -9.69 6.11
CA PRO A 306 23.81 -8.61 6.78
C PRO A 306 25.30 -8.94 6.78
N GLU A 307 26.13 -8.12 6.14
CA GLU A 307 27.56 -8.16 6.40
C GLU A 307 27.74 -7.79 7.87
N SER A 308 28.45 -8.60 8.64
CA SER A 308 28.80 -8.28 10.01
C SER A 308 29.55 -6.95 10.02
N ARG A 309 28.88 -5.85 10.37
CA ARG A 309 29.59 -4.62 10.71
C ARG A 309 30.43 -4.93 11.94
N GLU A 310 31.74 -5.08 11.76
CA GLU A 310 32.66 -5.00 12.88
C GLU A 310 32.40 -3.66 13.58
N PRO A 311 32.25 -3.65 14.92
CA PRO A 311 32.02 -2.39 15.62
C PRO A 311 33.19 -1.45 15.36
N ASP A 312 32.90 -0.20 15.02
CA ASP A 312 33.90 0.86 14.91
C ASP A 312 34.68 0.93 16.22
N VAL A 313 35.92 0.43 16.20
CA VAL A 313 36.84 0.56 17.33
C VAL A 313 37.24 2.03 17.40
N VAL A 314 36.59 2.76 18.30
CA VAL A 314 37.04 4.11 18.66
C VAL A 314 38.36 3.95 19.39
N GLU A 315 39.48 4.21 18.72
CA GLU A 315 40.78 4.35 19.37
C GLU A 315 40.72 5.54 20.34
N ILE A 316 40.62 5.23 21.62
CA ILE A 316 40.83 6.21 22.69
C ILE A 316 42.34 6.37 22.83
N THR A 317 42.88 7.41 22.19
CA THR A 317 44.23 7.89 22.48
C THR A 317 44.27 8.40 23.92
N LEU A 318 45.02 7.72 24.79
CA LEU A 318 45.44 8.18 26.12
C LEU A 318 46.69 9.05 26.02
#